data_AF-A0A1A8U6A0-F1
#
_entry.id   AF-A0A1A8U6A0-F1
#
_cell.length_a   1.000
_cell.length_b   1.000
_cell.length_c   1.000
_cell.angle_alpha   90.00
_cell.angle_beta   90.00
_cell.angle_gamma   90.00
#
_symmetry.space_group_name_H-M   'P 1'
#
loop_
_entity.id
_entity.type
_entity.pdbx_description
1 polymer ?
#
loop_
_entity_poly.entity_id
_entity_poly.type
_entity_poly.pdbx_seq_one_letter_code
_entity_poly.pdbx_strand_id
1 'polypeptide(L)'
;MVAARHSGYHSDLNHISSSAFWIARLAVKTVFDAQDNLVAPPYDITWVTEAMEENFQVLDLMGMLPHLCRNFQKSHFAGFCKKLAEGAEAGDALCQHVFAQAGRVLAKHVEAVLPAAQPALLRCERGLPVLCVGSVWKSWSLLKLGFTEVLEKAASSDKLNDRFHGYSLLILRQSSALGGASLGAQSLGSSIRMDYSTNADVFYQHTFNSG
;
A
#
# COMPACT_ATOMS: atom_id res chain seq x y z
N MET A 1 -4.06 4.56 -20.09
CA MET A 1 -3.83 4.21 -18.67
C MET A 1 -4.11 5.46 -17.84
N VAL A 2 -5.24 5.51 -17.13
CA VAL A 2 -5.59 6.67 -16.30
C VAL A 2 -4.87 6.50 -14.97
N ALA A 3 -3.95 7.42 -14.66
CA ALA A 3 -3.38 7.52 -13.32
C ALA A 3 -4.41 8.23 -12.43
N ALA A 4 -5.21 7.44 -11.72
CA ALA A 4 -6.08 7.98 -10.71
C ALA A 4 -5.23 8.34 -9.48
N ARG A 5 -5.10 9.65 -9.22
CA ARG A 5 -4.26 10.18 -8.14
C ARG A 5 -5.12 10.44 -6.91
N HIS A 6 -4.90 9.67 -5.85
CA HIS A 6 -5.37 10.00 -4.50
C HIS A 6 -4.15 10.00 -3.57
N SER A 7 -3.89 11.13 -2.89
CA SER A 7 -2.87 11.32 -1.84
C SER A 7 -1.37 11.26 -2.22
N GLY A 8 -0.93 12.10 -3.18
CA GLY A 8 0.48 12.20 -3.61
C GLY A 8 1.25 13.46 -3.17
N TYR A 9 1.03 13.98 -1.96
CA TYR A 9 1.73 15.19 -1.46
C TYR A 9 2.91 14.80 -0.55
N HIS A 10 4.12 15.24 -0.94
CA HIS A 10 5.40 14.79 -0.39
C HIS A 10 5.80 15.48 0.94
N SER A 11 5.13 16.56 1.36
CA SER A 11 5.59 17.41 2.46
C SER A 11 5.03 17.07 3.85
N ASP A 12 3.86 16.42 3.94
CA ASP A 12 3.16 16.31 5.21
C ASP A 12 3.16 14.86 5.72
N LEU A 13 3.74 14.65 6.91
CA LEU A 13 3.87 13.38 7.63
C LEU A 13 2.57 12.56 7.75
N ASN A 14 1.42 13.16 7.47
CA ASN A 14 0.09 12.58 7.64
C ASN A 14 -0.49 11.87 6.40
N HIS A 15 0.09 12.02 5.20
CA HIS A 15 -0.64 11.68 3.96
C HIS A 15 -0.18 10.45 3.17
N ILE A 16 0.92 9.77 3.55
CA ILE A 16 1.30 8.52 2.85
C ILE A 16 0.65 7.31 3.52
N SER A 17 -0.67 7.35 3.56
CA SER A 17 -1.57 6.27 3.94
C SER A 17 -1.20 5.00 3.17
N SER A 18 -0.69 3.97 3.86
CA SER A 18 -0.18 2.67 3.37
C SER A 18 1.27 2.54 2.87
N SER A 19 2.12 3.56 3.05
CA SER A 19 3.57 3.37 2.82
C SER A 19 4.23 2.50 3.88
N ALA A 20 5.47 2.06 3.61
CA ALA A 20 6.34 1.42 4.59
C ALA A 20 6.46 2.25 5.89
N PHE A 21 6.52 3.58 5.77
CA PHE A 21 6.48 4.48 6.92
C PHE A 21 5.17 4.35 7.71
N TRP A 22 4.03 4.33 7.04
CA TRP A 22 2.73 4.21 7.69
C TRP A 22 2.56 2.86 8.40
N ILE A 23 3.01 1.77 7.77
CA ILE A 23 3.02 0.41 8.35
C ILE A 23 3.86 0.39 9.62
N ALA A 24 5.12 0.85 9.54
CA ALA A 24 6.01 0.97 10.70
C ALA A 24 5.38 1.82 11.81
N ARG A 25 4.78 2.96 11.46
CA ARG A 25 4.18 3.87 12.43
C ARG A 25 2.97 3.28 13.12
N LEU A 26 2.13 2.54 12.39
CA LEU A 26 0.97 1.86 12.97
C LEU A 26 1.41 0.79 13.99
N ALA A 27 2.43 -0.01 13.65
CA ALA A 27 2.97 -1.02 14.55
C ALA A 27 3.54 -0.39 15.83
N VAL A 28 4.43 0.61 15.68
CA VAL A 28 5.02 1.34 16.83
C VAL A 28 3.93 1.99 17.68
N LYS A 29 2.94 2.67 17.07
CA LYS A 29 1.84 3.28 17.80
C LYS A 29 1.03 2.26 18.60
N THR A 30 0.83 1.05 18.05
CA THR A 30 0.10 -0.02 18.74
C THR A 30 0.85 -0.48 19.99
N VAL A 31 2.19 -0.58 19.92
CA VAL A 31 3.03 -0.90 21.09
C VAL A 31 2.95 0.21 22.15
N PHE A 32 3.11 1.47 21.75
CA PHE A 32 2.99 2.62 22.65
C PHE A 32 1.63 2.63 23.37
N ASP A 33 0.55 2.49 22.62
CA ASP A 33 -0.81 2.56 23.18
C ASP A 33 -1.09 1.42 24.16
N ALA A 34 -0.57 0.23 23.88
CA ALA A 34 -0.74 -0.92 24.74
C ALA A 34 0.07 -0.78 26.05
N GLN A 35 1.32 -0.33 25.96
CA GLN A 35 2.18 -0.15 27.15
C GLN A 35 1.71 1.00 28.05
N ASP A 36 1.16 2.07 27.46
CA ASP A 36 0.58 3.20 28.19
C ASP A 36 -0.85 2.90 28.70
N ASN A 37 -1.39 1.70 28.46
CA ASN A 37 -2.77 1.31 28.76
C ASN A 37 -3.82 2.29 28.16
N LEU A 38 -3.50 2.88 27.01
CA LEU A 38 -4.34 3.86 26.30
C LEU A 38 -5.34 3.17 25.37
N VAL A 39 -4.89 2.17 24.60
CA VAL A 39 -5.73 1.36 23.72
C VAL A 39 -5.27 -0.10 23.80
N ALA A 40 -6.20 -1.02 24.06
CA ALA A 40 -5.91 -2.44 24.05
C ALA A 40 -5.50 -2.89 22.63
N PRO A 41 -4.37 -3.62 22.47
CA PRO A 41 -3.93 -4.05 21.17
C PRO A 41 -4.85 -5.15 20.61
N PRO A 42 -5.01 -5.25 19.28
CA PRO A 42 -5.86 -6.27 18.67
C PRO A 42 -5.26 -7.68 18.79
N TYR A 43 -3.95 -7.79 19.04
CA TYR A 43 -3.18 -9.03 19.17
C TYR A 43 -2.03 -8.81 20.16
N ASP A 44 -1.32 -9.89 20.51
CA ASP A 44 -0.11 -9.81 21.33
C ASP A 44 0.94 -8.86 20.71
N ILE A 45 1.59 -8.06 21.55
CA ILE A 45 2.56 -7.05 21.11
C ILE A 45 4.02 -7.50 21.24
N THR A 46 4.29 -8.65 21.87
CA THR A 46 5.64 -9.04 22.33
C THR A 46 6.63 -9.06 21.18
N TRP A 47 6.28 -9.74 20.08
CA TRP A 47 7.15 -9.85 18.92
C TRP A 47 7.48 -8.48 18.31
N VAL A 48 6.47 -7.61 18.18
CA VAL A 48 6.64 -6.27 17.59
C VAL A 48 7.46 -5.37 18.52
N THR A 49 7.29 -5.49 19.84
CA THR A 49 8.10 -4.79 20.84
C THR A 49 9.58 -5.19 20.72
N GLU A 50 9.89 -6.48 20.71
CA GLU A 50 11.26 -6.98 20.57
C GLU A 50 11.89 -6.56 19.24
N ALA A 51 11.15 -6.69 18.13
CA ALA A 51 11.63 -6.28 16.82
C ALA A 51 11.84 -4.76 16.70
N MET A 52 11.01 -3.97 17.40
CA MET A 52 11.16 -2.51 17.46
C MET A 52 12.44 -2.14 18.22
N GLU A 53 12.66 -2.72 19.39
CA GLU A 53 13.86 -2.51 20.21
C GLU A 53 15.14 -2.88 19.45
N GLU A 54 15.16 -4.04 18.79
CA GLU A 54 16.27 -4.48 17.93
C GLU A 54 16.51 -3.51 16.75
N ASN A 55 15.45 -3.14 16.02
CA ASN A 55 15.57 -2.33 14.80
C ASN A 55 16.04 -0.90 15.11
N PHE A 56 15.59 -0.30 16.20
CA PHE A 56 15.94 1.06 16.59
C PHE A 56 17.12 1.14 17.55
N GLN A 57 17.65 -0.01 18.01
CA GLN A 57 18.74 -0.10 18.98
C GLN A 57 18.43 0.61 20.30
N VAL A 58 17.23 0.37 20.81
CA VAL A 58 16.70 0.95 22.04
C VAL A 58 16.34 -0.15 23.02
N LEU A 59 16.31 0.17 24.32
CA LEU A 59 15.98 -0.80 25.37
C LEU A 59 14.53 -0.72 25.85
N ASP A 60 13.85 0.38 25.55
CA ASP A 60 12.50 0.64 26.00
C ASP A 60 11.81 1.71 25.13
N LEU A 61 10.55 2.00 25.49
CA LEU A 61 9.72 3.01 24.88
C LEU A 61 10.30 4.42 24.95
N MET A 62 11.02 4.76 26.03
CA MET A 62 11.63 6.08 26.18
C MET A 62 12.80 6.25 25.23
N GLY A 63 13.54 5.17 24.96
CA GLY A 63 14.60 5.11 23.96
C GLY A 63 14.11 5.42 22.53
N MET A 64 12.81 5.21 22.24
CA MET A 64 12.22 5.56 20.94
C MET A 64 12.02 7.07 20.73
N LEU A 65 11.87 7.87 21.80
CA LEU A 65 11.53 9.30 21.69
C LEU A 65 12.51 10.12 20.86
N PRO A 66 13.85 9.95 20.96
CA PRO A 66 14.80 10.63 20.07
C PRO A 66 14.57 10.34 18.59
N HIS A 67 14.18 9.10 18.23
CA HIS A 67 13.90 8.69 16.86
C HIS A 67 12.58 9.26 16.31
N LEU A 68 11.67 9.68 17.20
CA LEU A 68 10.36 10.25 16.84
C LEU A 68 10.36 11.79 16.84
N CYS A 69 11.18 12.42 17.70
CA CYS A 69 11.07 13.85 17.98
C CYS A 69 12.28 14.69 17.53
N ARG A 70 13.52 14.25 17.79
CA ARG A 70 14.72 15.06 17.54
C ARG A 70 15.50 14.66 16.29
N ASN A 71 15.71 13.36 16.11
CA ASN A 71 16.55 12.80 15.05
C ASN A 71 15.72 11.97 14.07
N PHE A 72 14.50 12.42 13.78
CA PHE A 72 13.57 11.67 12.96
C PHE A 72 14.10 11.52 11.52
N GLN A 73 14.41 10.28 11.15
CA GLN A 73 14.80 9.89 9.79
C GLN A 73 13.72 9.00 9.20
N LYS A 74 12.92 9.56 8.28
CA LYS A 74 11.77 8.85 7.68
C LYS A 74 12.15 7.54 7.00
N SER A 75 13.28 7.50 6.29
CA SER A 75 13.77 6.29 5.61
C SER A 75 14.19 5.21 6.60
N HIS A 76 14.92 5.58 7.65
CA HIS A 76 15.29 4.67 8.74
C HIS A 76 14.06 4.09 9.42
N PHE A 77 13.10 4.96 9.79
CA PHE A 77 11.85 4.53 10.42
C PHE A 77 11.00 3.63 9.50
N ALA A 78 10.90 3.96 8.22
CA ALA A 78 10.22 3.12 7.23
C ALA A 78 10.94 1.77 7.02
N GLY A 79 12.24 1.68 7.31
CA GLY A 79 13.00 0.44 7.28
C GLY A 79 12.43 -0.65 8.18
N PHE A 80 11.81 -0.27 9.31
CA PHE A 80 11.17 -1.21 10.23
C PHE A 80 10.04 -2.02 9.57
N CYS A 81 9.42 -1.50 8.50
CA CYS A 81 8.44 -2.24 7.70
C CYS A 81 8.98 -3.59 7.17
N LYS A 82 10.29 -3.70 6.94
CA LYS A 82 10.90 -4.94 6.49
C LYS A 82 10.84 -6.01 7.60
N LYS A 83 11.21 -5.67 8.83
CA LYS A 83 11.10 -6.56 9.99
C LYS A 83 9.64 -7.00 10.20
N LEU A 84 8.69 -6.07 10.12
CA LEU A 84 7.26 -6.39 10.21
C LEU A 84 6.80 -7.37 9.12
N ALA A 85 7.34 -7.27 7.90
CA ALA A 85 7.02 -8.23 6.85
C ALA A 85 7.53 -9.64 7.20
N GLU A 86 8.77 -9.74 7.69
CA GLU A 86 9.38 -11.00 8.16
C GLU A 86 8.56 -11.62 9.30
N GLY A 87 8.11 -10.81 10.28
CA GLY A 87 7.24 -11.26 11.36
C GLY A 87 5.88 -11.78 10.88
N ALA A 88 5.25 -11.07 9.93
CA ALA A 88 3.98 -11.49 9.35
C ALA A 88 4.10 -12.81 8.56
N GLU A 89 5.20 -12.98 7.83
CA GLU A 89 5.53 -14.22 7.10
C GLU A 89 5.81 -15.38 8.06
N ALA A 90 6.40 -15.10 9.23
CA ALA A 90 6.62 -16.07 10.30
C ALA A 90 5.34 -16.40 11.11
N GLY A 91 4.22 -15.70 10.86
CA GLY A 91 2.93 -15.98 11.47
C GLY A 91 2.54 -15.07 12.63
N ASP A 92 3.29 -14.00 12.91
CA ASP A 92 2.92 -13.04 13.95
C ASP A 92 1.60 -12.31 13.59
N ALA A 93 0.60 -12.43 14.48
CA ALA A 93 -0.75 -11.96 14.23
C ALA A 93 -0.85 -10.43 14.16
N LEU A 94 -0.04 -9.72 14.95
CA LEU A 94 -0.02 -8.26 14.94
C LEU A 94 0.60 -7.73 13.65
N CYS A 95 1.70 -8.33 13.19
CA CYS A 95 2.32 -7.99 11.91
C CYS A 95 1.35 -8.25 10.74
N GLN A 96 0.70 -9.41 10.70
CA GLN A 96 -0.33 -9.71 9.70
C GLN A 96 -1.48 -8.69 9.74
N HIS A 97 -1.93 -8.30 10.93
CA HIS A 97 -2.96 -7.28 11.10
C HIS A 97 -2.55 -5.94 10.49
N VAL A 98 -1.34 -5.46 10.77
CA VAL A 98 -0.86 -4.16 10.27
C VAL A 98 -0.77 -4.18 8.73
N PHE A 99 -0.32 -5.27 8.11
CA PHE A 99 -0.33 -5.41 6.65
C PHE A 99 -1.75 -5.50 6.07
N ALA A 100 -2.67 -6.21 6.73
CA ALA A 100 -4.07 -6.21 6.31
C ALA A 100 -4.68 -4.80 6.37
N GLN A 101 -4.38 -4.01 7.41
CA GLN A 101 -4.80 -2.60 7.47
C GLN A 101 -4.20 -1.77 6.33
N ALA A 102 -2.93 -1.98 5.99
CA ALA A 102 -2.31 -1.31 4.84
C ALA A 102 -3.00 -1.68 3.52
N GLY A 103 -3.36 -2.97 3.35
CA GLY A 103 -4.16 -3.45 2.23
C GLY A 103 -5.51 -2.74 2.12
N ARG A 104 -6.26 -2.62 3.24
CA ARG A 104 -7.53 -1.88 3.27
C ARG A 104 -7.33 -0.42 2.86
N VAL A 105 -6.31 0.22 3.39
CA VAL A 105 -6.01 1.62 3.08
C VAL A 105 -5.68 1.78 1.60
N LEU A 106 -4.83 0.92 1.01
CA LEU A 106 -4.54 0.93 -0.43
C LEU A 106 -5.81 0.79 -1.27
N ALA A 107 -6.66 -0.19 -0.94
CA ALA A 107 -7.90 -0.42 -1.66
C ALA A 107 -8.89 0.76 -1.55
N LYS A 108 -8.95 1.44 -0.40
CA LYS A 108 -9.76 2.67 -0.27
C LYS A 108 -9.32 3.78 -1.22
N HIS A 109 -8.04 3.85 -1.59
CA HIS A 109 -7.58 4.82 -2.59
C HIS A 109 -8.10 4.46 -3.98
N VAL A 110 -8.17 3.16 -4.30
CA VAL A 110 -8.78 2.68 -5.55
C VAL A 110 -10.28 2.93 -5.53
N GLU A 111 -10.99 2.55 -4.45
CA GLU A 111 -12.42 2.78 -4.27
C GLU A 111 -12.79 4.26 -4.44
N ALA A 112 -12.02 5.17 -3.83
CA ALA A 112 -12.29 6.61 -3.87
C ALA A 112 -12.28 7.20 -5.29
N VAL A 113 -11.55 6.58 -6.22
CA VAL A 113 -11.42 7.05 -7.61
C VAL A 113 -12.29 6.27 -8.60
N LEU A 114 -12.92 5.17 -8.17
CA LEU A 114 -13.83 4.37 -9.02
C LEU A 114 -14.94 5.21 -9.67
N PRO A 115 -15.62 6.15 -8.97
CA PRO A 115 -16.69 6.94 -9.59
C PRO A 115 -16.21 7.83 -10.76
N ALA A 116 -14.94 8.22 -10.76
CA ALA A 116 -14.31 9.04 -11.80
C ALA A 116 -13.58 8.20 -12.86
N ALA A 117 -13.53 6.87 -12.71
CA ALA A 117 -12.86 6.00 -13.65
C ALA A 117 -13.60 5.95 -14.99
N GLN A 118 -12.84 5.92 -16.09
CA GLN A 118 -13.43 5.79 -17.43
C GLN A 118 -14.20 4.45 -17.54
N PRO A 119 -15.43 4.43 -18.08
CA PRO A 119 -16.22 3.21 -18.18
C PRO A 119 -15.50 2.05 -18.89
N ALA A 120 -14.63 2.35 -19.86
CA ALA A 120 -13.82 1.36 -20.57
C ALA A 120 -12.83 0.61 -19.65
N LEU A 121 -12.33 1.26 -18.58
CA LEU A 121 -11.41 0.63 -17.62
C LEU A 121 -12.13 -0.33 -16.67
N LEU A 122 -13.39 -0.04 -16.35
CA LEU A 122 -14.20 -0.89 -15.47
C LEU A 122 -14.66 -2.16 -16.21
N ARG A 123 -14.87 -2.07 -17.52
CA ARG A 123 -15.31 -3.17 -18.39
C ARG A 123 -14.17 -3.99 -19.02
N CYS A 124 -12.93 -3.80 -18.57
CA CYS A 124 -11.81 -4.61 -19.07
C CYS A 124 -12.04 -6.09 -18.73
N GLU A 125 -11.75 -7.00 -19.66
CA GLU A 125 -11.92 -8.45 -19.48
C GLU A 125 -11.17 -9.00 -18.25
N ARG A 126 -10.03 -8.40 -17.92
CA ARG A 126 -9.20 -8.78 -16.75
C ARG A 126 -9.54 -7.98 -15.49
N GLY A 127 -10.69 -7.32 -15.45
CA GLY A 127 -11.06 -6.36 -14.42
C GLY A 127 -10.27 -5.06 -14.51
N LEU A 128 -10.52 -4.15 -13.56
CA LEU A 128 -9.87 -2.84 -13.47
C LEU A 128 -8.34 -3.02 -13.36
N PRO A 129 -7.53 -2.51 -14.32
CA PRO A 129 -6.09 -2.56 -14.21
C PRO A 129 -5.57 -1.51 -13.21
N VAL A 130 -4.86 -1.97 -12.17
CA VAL A 130 -4.22 -1.13 -11.16
C VAL A 130 -2.70 -1.30 -11.25
N LEU A 131 -2.00 -0.21 -11.58
CA LEU A 131 -0.53 -0.22 -11.62
C LEU A 131 0.06 -0.01 -10.22
N CYS A 132 0.77 -1.01 -9.74
CA CYS A 132 1.38 -1.07 -8.42
C CYS A 132 2.84 -0.60 -8.47
N VAL A 133 3.13 0.54 -7.82
CA VAL A 133 4.48 1.10 -7.73
C VAL A 133 4.88 1.24 -6.26
N GLY A 134 6.11 0.83 -5.94
CA GLY A 134 6.69 0.91 -4.58
C GLY A 134 7.02 -0.46 -3.99
N SER A 135 7.96 -0.48 -3.04
CA SER A 135 8.49 -1.74 -2.46
C SER A 135 7.48 -2.51 -1.61
N VAL A 136 6.45 -1.84 -1.05
CA VAL A 136 5.42 -2.48 -0.22
C VAL A 136 4.65 -3.56 -0.99
N TRP A 137 4.50 -3.42 -2.31
CA TRP A 137 3.83 -4.41 -3.15
C TRP A 137 4.57 -5.76 -3.26
N LYS A 138 5.85 -5.82 -2.86
CA LYS A 138 6.57 -7.10 -2.73
C LYS A 138 5.93 -8.03 -1.69
N SER A 139 5.23 -7.45 -0.70
CA SER A 139 4.47 -8.16 0.32
C SER A 139 2.99 -8.30 -0.04
N TRP A 140 2.66 -8.46 -1.33
CA TRP A 140 1.26 -8.55 -1.79
C TRP A 140 0.45 -9.62 -1.04
N SER A 141 1.03 -10.78 -0.76
CA SER A 141 0.37 -11.85 0.01
C SER A 141 -0.18 -11.35 1.35
N LEU A 142 0.56 -10.47 2.04
CA LEU A 142 0.18 -9.88 3.33
C LEU A 142 -0.88 -8.78 3.18
N LEU A 143 -0.86 -8.03 2.07
CA LEU A 143 -1.81 -6.95 1.78
C LEU A 143 -3.15 -7.48 1.26
N LYS A 144 -3.14 -8.65 0.60
CA LYS A 144 -4.23 -9.19 -0.19
C LYS A 144 -5.55 -9.22 0.57
N LEU A 145 -5.54 -9.71 1.81
CA LEU A 145 -6.76 -9.88 2.61
C LEU A 145 -7.52 -8.56 2.77
N GLY A 146 -6.86 -7.53 3.30
CA GLY A 146 -7.50 -6.23 3.48
C GLY A 146 -7.80 -5.49 2.18
N PHE A 147 -6.96 -5.68 1.16
CA PHE A 147 -7.19 -5.05 -0.15
C PHE A 147 -8.45 -5.60 -0.84
N THR A 148 -8.58 -6.93 -0.84
CA THR A 148 -9.70 -7.64 -1.50
C THR A 148 -11.02 -7.34 -0.79
N GLU A 149 -11.04 -7.38 0.55
CA GLU A 149 -12.23 -7.10 1.36
C GLU A 149 -12.87 -5.75 1.03
N VAL A 150 -12.07 -4.69 0.89
CA VAL A 150 -12.57 -3.35 0.57
C VAL A 150 -13.12 -3.29 -0.86
N LEU A 151 -12.43 -3.87 -1.84
CA LEU A 151 -12.89 -3.81 -3.23
C LEU A 151 -14.09 -4.71 -3.50
N GLU A 152 -14.20 -5.86 -2.85
CA GLU A 152 -15.42 -6.69 -2.88
C GLU A 152 -16.62 -5.93 -2.35
N LYS A 153 -16.47 -5.26 -1.20
CA LYS A 153 -17.54 -4.42 -0.65
C LYS A 153 -17.92 -3.27 -1.59
N ALA A 154 -16.96 -2.66 -2.26
CA ALA A 154 -17.22 -1.61 -3.24
C ALA A 154 -17.96 -2.15 -4.47
N ALA A 155 -17.58 -3.34 -4.96
CA ALA A 155 -18.23 -4.01 -6.09
C ALA A 155 -19.69 -4.35 -5.80
N SER A 156 -20.01 -4.78 -4.57
CA SER A 156 -21.39 -5.06 -4.14
C SER A 156 -22.24 -3.81 -3.88
N SER A 157 -21.71 -2.60 -4.10
CA SER A 157 -22.47 -1.37 -3.89
C SER A 157 -23.26 -0.95 -5.13
N ASP A 158 -24.50 -0.50 -4.93
CA ASP A 158 -25.39 -0.01 -6.01
C ASP A 158 -24.79 1.12 -6.85
N LYS A 159 -23.74 1.79 -6.37
CA LYS A 159 -23.09 2.92 -7.05
C LYS A 159 -22.38 2.53 -8.34
N LEU A 160 -21.95 1.27 -8.48
CA LEU A 160 -21.13 0.82 -9.61
C LEU A 160 -21.93 0.10 -10.71
N ASN A 161 -23.25 -0.11 -10.52
CA ASN A 161 -24.19 -0.72 -11.48
C ASN A 161 -23.60 -1.98 -12.15
N ASP A 162 -23.05 -2.89 -11.36
CA ASP A 162 -22.37 -4.12 -11.80
C ASP A 162 -21.16 -3.92 -12.71
N ARG A 163 -20.70 -2.69 -13.01
CA ARG A 163 -19.61 -2.47 -13.98
C ARG A 163 -18.23 -2.86 -13.46
N PHE A 164 -18.10 -3.14 -12.17
CA PHE A 164 -16.83 -3.44 -11.51
C PHE A 164 -16.79 -4.92 -11.10
N HIS A 165 -16.34 -5.78 -12.02
CA HIS A 165 -16.38 -7.24 -11.85
C HIS A 165 -15.10 -7.85 -11.26
N GLY A 166 -14.04 -7.06 -11.11
CA GLY A 166 -12.75 -7.55 -10.64
C GLY A 166 -11.63 -6.54 -10.85
N TYR A 167 -10.41 -6.94 -10.54
CA TYR A 167 -9.22 -6.14 -10.73
C TYR A 167 -8.02 -7.00 -11.16
N SER A 168 -7.09 -6.36 -11.88
CA SER A 168 -5.77 -6.90 -12.18
C SER A 168 -4.70 -5.97 -11.64
N LEU A 169 -3.67 -6.53 -11.01
CA LEU A 169 -2.55 -5.77 -10.48
C LEU A 169 -1.35 -5.91 -11.42
N LEU A 170 -0.78 -4.76 -11.79
CA LEU A 170 0.34 -4.67 -12.72
C LEU A 170 1.59 -4.16 -12.01
N ILE A 171 2.75 -4.67 -12.40
CA ILE A 171 4.06 -4.12 -12.02
C ILE A 171 4.82 -3.69 -13.26
N LEU A 172 5.60 -2.61 -13.15
CA LEU A 172 6.44 -2.13 -14.24
C LEU A 172 7.64 -3.06 -14.47
N ARG A 173 7.93 -3.34 -15.73
CA ARG A 173 9.17 -4.00 -16.18
C ARG A 173 10.29 -3.00 -16.51
N GLN A 174 9.90 -1.75 -16.73
CA GLN A 174 10.81 -0.66 -17.09
C GLN A 174 10.76 0.43 -16.01
N SER A 175 11.82 1.23 -15.94
CA SER A 175 11.82 2.40 -15.06
C SER A 175 10.71 3.37 -15.45
N SER A 176 10.06 3.98 -14.46
CA SER A 176 9.08 5.07 -14.69
C SER A 176 9.70 6.26 -15.42
N ALA A 177 11.05 6.36 -15.44
CA ALA A 177 11.79 7.32 -16.26
C ALA A 177 11.45 7.23 -17.76
N LEU A 178 11.09 6.04 -18.26
CA LEU A 178 10.64 5.86 -19.65
C LEU A 178 9.34 6.64 -19.91
N GLY A 179 8.41 6.62 -18.96
CA GLY A 179 7.20 7.44 -18.99
C GLY A 179 7.53 8.94 -18.96
N GLY A 180 8.49 9.34 -18.13
CA GLY A 180 9.00 10.71 -18.10
C GLY A 180 9.59 11.18 -19.42
N ALA A 181 10.43 10.35 -20.06
CA ALA A 181 10.99 10.62 -21.38
C ALA A 181 9.90 10.75 -22.45
N SER A 182 8.90 9.87 -22.43
CA SER A 182 7.77 9.91 -23.36
C SER A 182 6.96 11.20 -23.23
N LEU A 183 6.63 11.62 -22.00
CA LEU A 183 5.95 12.88 -21.73
C LEU A 183 6.80 14.10 -22.13
N GLY A 184 8.12 14.04 -21.89
CA GLY A 184 9.05 15.08 -22.33
C GLY A 184 9.08 15.26 -23.85
N ALA A 185 9.16 14.17 -24.61
CA ALA A 185 9.10 14.22 -26.07
C ALA A 185 7.77 14.81 -26.57
N GLN A 186 6.65 14.40 -25.97
CA GLN A 186 5.31 14.92 -26.32
C GLN A 186 5.22 16.43 -26.12
N SER A 187 5.84 16.96 -25.05
CA SER A 187 5.85 18.41 -24.79
C SER A 187 6.57 19.22 -25.87
N LEU A 188 7.47 18.59 -26.64
CA LEU A 188 8.21 19.17 -27.76
C LEU A 188 7.58 18.82 -29.12
N GLY A 189 6.35 18.29 -29.16
CA GLY A 189 5.68 17.85 -30.38
C GLY A 189 6.33 16.61 -31.03
N SER A 190 7.22 15.92 -30.32
CA SER A 190 7.87 14.68 -30.75
C SER A 190 7.22 13.47 -30.08
N SER A 191 7.52 12.25 -30.56
CA SER A 191 7.05 11.02 -29.91
C SER A 191 8.16 9.99 -29.79
N ILE A 192 8.16 9.29 -28.64
CA ILE A 192 8.98 8.09 -28.44
C ILE A 192 8.08 6.89 -28.76
N ARG A 193 8.56 5.96 -29.61
CA ARG A 193 7.85 4.71 -29.87
C ARG A 193 7.81 3.88 -28.60
N MET A 194 6.61 3.70 -28.05
CA MET A 194 6.35 2.92 -26.85
C MET A 194 5.75 1.57 -27.21
N ASP A 195 6.35 0.50 -26.72
CA ASP A 195 5.70 -0.81 -26.70
C ASP A 195 5.09 -1.05 -25.31
N TYR A 196 3.81 -0.71 -25.16
CA TYR A 196 3.13 -0.84 -23.88
C TYR A 196 2.98 -2.30 -23.41
N SER A 197 3.03 -3.26 -24.33
CA SER A 197 2.90 -4.68 -24.01
C SER A 197 4.09 -5.23 -23.23
N THR A 198 5.26 -4.60 -23.35
CA THR A 198 6.51 -5.01 -22.69
C THR A 198 6.87 -4.11 -21.49
N ASN A 199 6.05 -3.10 -21.18
CA ASN A 199 6.34 -2.15 -20.12
C ASN A 199 5.82 -2.58 -18.74
N ALA A 200 4.85 -3.49 -18.67
CA ALA A 200 4.27 -3.97 -17.42
C ALA A 200 3.77 -5.41 -17.52
N ASP A 201 3.86 -6.14 -16.41
CA ASP A 201 3.32 -7.50 -16.26
C ASP A 201 2.12 -7.49 -15.30
N VAL A 202 1.12 -8.32 -15.59
CA VAL A 202 0.07 -8.65 -14.62
C VAL A 202 0.62 -9.71 -13.67
N PHE A 203 0.72 -9.41 -12.38
CA PHE A 203 1.20 -10.37 -11.38
C PHE A 203 0.08 -10.97 -10.52
N TYR A 204 -1.12 -10.38 -10.56
CA TYR A 204 -2.28 -10.87 -9.83
C TYR A 204 -3.58 -10.46 -10.53
N GLN A 205 -4.60 -11.32 -10.48
CA GLN A 205 -5.94 -11.05 -10.97
C GLN A 205 -6.98 -11.62 -10.02
N HIS A 206 -8.06 -10.89 -9.79
CA HIS A 206 -9.20 -11.30 -8.98
C HIS A 206 -10.50 -10.96 -9.69
N THR A 207 -11.44 -11.89 -9.68
CA THR A 207 -12.80 -11.68 -10.16
C THR A 207 -13.72 -11.81 -8.97
N PHE A 208 -14.63 -10.85 -8.79
CA PHE A 208 -15.62 -10.94 -7.74
C PHE A 208 -16.66 -11.97 -8.15
N ASN A 209 -17.04 -12.87 -7.24
CA ASN A 209 -18.13 -13.78 -7.51
C ASN A 209 -19.42 -12.96 -7.64
N SER A 210 -20.12 -13.14 -8.76
CA SER A 210 -21.50 -12.68 -8.89
C SER A 210 -22.33 -13.45 -7.86
N GLY A 211 -22.81 -12.74 -6.84
CA GLY A 211 -23.85 -13.28 -5.95
C GLY A 211 -25.15 -13.48 -6.70
#